data_AF-A0AAJ3NBM5-F1
#
_entry.id   AF-A0AAJ3NBM5-F1
#
_cell.length_a   1.000
_cell.length_b   1.000
_cell.length_c   1.000
_cell.angle_alpha   90.00
_cell.angle_beta   90.00
_cell.angle_gamma   90.00
#
_symmetry.space_group_name_H-M   'P 1'
#
loop_
_entity.id
_entity.type
_entity.pdbx_description
1 polymer ?
#
loop_
_entity_poly.entity_id
_entity_poly.type
_entity_poly.pdbx_seq_one_letter_code
_entity_poly.pdbx_strand_id
1 'polypeptide(L)'
;MKKIYLIITFLFLQFLYSQSSAESVAISETLSSNGKFKLKSFSYDNEFPNLKGESFVTYTDEYDNNGKLKNFYRINRSFDLWGSGPFFVAISNDGKKVIYIKDEVYYKGEEHKNVTVYFDGKLTKTYTTEEFINCDRQKEKCEMFYDNKYQIFKGSSYTFSEYKDGATDKDKFLNKNFVLNKNDTIYVIDSRRKVTLFDLNNQKIIQTKIDFDSIYSKIKNIQILPSRISYYKYPYKYTTDIENIGDNEKLAQTISKMSNLKLVSINSPDYHKYKLYNIELSGYMNRNGKFDIDSISTDPIFDKQKIIDYISNTTFKTDFIPREVDKIYVHRFFDGYRSFDDKIAEQETLREKEKRKEDFKKRLTLDKIDDVYIPKNLYECNIELDKTLNFESKKKLAESTNSFEFNSHMGGLGMWIRNNWGINGGSRLLKYFHDRNIGKGVFGNDSISGTIIEEYIKWLKGDKTAWKKWERLNPIEEN
;
A
#
# COMPACT_ATOMS: atom_id res chain seq x y z
N MET A 1 -21.60 -6.30 -29.61
CA MET A 1 -20.48 -5.49 -29.08
C MET A 1 -20.30 -5.84 -27.62
N LYS A 2 -19.30 -6.67 -27.31
CA LYS A 2 -19.12 -7.31 -26.00
C LYS A 2 -18.38 -6.38 -25.05
N LYS A 3 -18.88 -6.33 -23.81
CA LYS A 3 -18.42 -5.52 -22.67
C LYS A 3 -16.95 -5.81 -22.35
N ILE A 4 -16.11 -4.78 -22.42
CA ILE A 4 -14.75 -4.77 -21.87
C ILE A 4 -14.90 -4.47 -20.38
N TYR A 5 -14.77 -5.49 -19.54
CA TYR A 5 -14.56 -5.28 -18.11
C TYR A 5 -13.09 -4.90 -17.91
N LEU A 6 -12.86 -3.68 -17.44
CA LEU A 6 -11.58 -3.23 -16.90
C LEU A 6 -11.27 -4.07 -15.65
N ILE A 7 -10.48 -5.14 -15.80
CA ILE A 7 -9.78 -5.76 -14.67
C ILE A 7 -8.38 -5.13 -14.68
N ILE A 8 -8.28 -3.93 -14.13
CA ILE A 8 -7.00 -3.29 -13.80
C ILE A 8 -6.80 -3.47 -12.30
N THR A 9 -5.55 -3.74 -11.88
CA THR A 9 -5.01 -3.89 -10.50
C THR A 9 -5.03 -5.26 -9.79
N PHE A 10 -4.56 -6.35 -10.42
CA PHE A 10 -4.38 -7.62 -9.66
C PHE A 10 -3.11 -8.44 -9.92
N LEU A 11 -2.00 -7.83 -10.34
CA LEU A 11 -0.77 -8.59 -10.60
C LEU A 11 0.47 -8.26 -9.77
N PHE A 12 0.49 -7.17 -9.00
CA PHE A 12 1.68 -6.80 -8.23
C PHE A 12 1.36 -6.00 -6.96
N LEU A 13 0.71 -6.64 -5.98
CA LEU A 13 0.63 -6.10 -4.61
C LEU A 13 1.91 -6.28 -3.78
N GLN A 14 2.95 -6.93 -4.33
CA GLN A 14 4.15 -7.25 -3.55
C GLN A 14 5.33 -6.27 -3.77
N PHE A 15 5.28 -5.38 -4.77
CA PHE A 15 6.40 -4.47 -5.05
C PHE A 15 6.01 -3.04 -5.46
N LEU A 16 4.72 -2.76 -5.59
CA LEU A 16 4.20 -1.39 -5.60
C LEU A 16 3.26 -1.28 -4.40
N TYR A 17 3.75 -0.67 -3.33
CA TYR A 17 2.94 -0.24 -2.20
C TYR A 17 2.00 0.89 -2.67
N SER A 18 1.00 0.56 -3.48
CA SER A 18 -0.01 1.52 -3.88
C SER A 18 -0.93 1.74 -2.70
N GLN A 19 -0.70 2.82 -1.97
CA GLN A 19 -1.49 3.21 -0.81
C GLN A 19 -2.94 3.41 -1.23
N SER A 20 -3.88 2.82 -0.48
CA SER A 20 -5.28 3.20 -0.58
C SER A 20 -5.47 4.47 0.24
N SER A 21 -5.96 5.54 -0.37
CA SER A 21 -6.35 6.76 0.35
C SER A 21 -7.85 6.98 0.26
N ALA A 22 -8.48 7.40 1.36
CA ALA A 22 -9.92 7.72 1.38
C ALA A 22 -10.17 9.15 1.88
N GLU A 23 -11.19 9.81 1.33
CA GLU A 23 -11.64 11.12 1.84
C GLU A 23 -12.19 11.05 3.26
N SER A 24 -12.63 9.86 3.66
CA SER A 24 -13.18 9.56 4.97
C SER A 24 -12.21 8.63 5.71
N VAL A 25 -12.01 8.88 6.99
CA VAL A 25 -11.10 8.12 7.85
C VAL A 25 -11.89 7.38 8.90
N ALA A 26 -11.59 6.09 9.08
CA ALA A 26 -12.35 5.20 9.94
C ALA A 26 -12.09 5.43 11.44
N ILE A 27 -13.17 5.40 12.21
CA ILE A 27 -13.18 5.18 13.64
C ILE A 27 -13.96 3.88 13.85
N SER A 28 -13.30 2.87 14.41
CA SER A 28 -13.89 1.54 14.58
C SER A 28 -14.12 1.21 16.06
N GLU A 29 -15.25 0.55 16.34
CA GLU A 29 -15.59 0.00 17.63
C GLU A 29 -15.87 -1.50 17.49
N THR A 30 -15.12 -2.32 18.22
CA THR A 30 -15.24 -3.79 18.21
C THR A 30 -15.48 -4.29 19.62
N LEU A 31 -16.41 -5.23 19.79
CA LEU A 31 -16.71 -5.86 21.09
C LEU A 31 -16.04 -7.23 21.20
N SER A 32 -15.66 -7.62 22.42
CA SER A 32 -15.32 -9.02 22.73
C SER A 32 -16.54 -9.93 22.58
N SER A 33 -16.35 -11.24 22.37
CA SER A 33 -17.47 -12.19 22.19
C SER A 33 -18.41 -12.23 23.40
N ASN A 34 -17.89 -12.03 24.60
CA ASN A 34 -18.67 -11.93 25.84
C ASN A 34 -19.26 -10.53 26.11
N GLY A 35 -18.99 -9.55 25.24
CA GLY A 35 -19.50 -8.19 25.34
C GLY A 35 -18.92 -7.33 26.48
N LYS A 36 -17.97 -7.82 27.27
CA LYS A 36 -17.43 -7.09 28.45
C LYS A 36 -16.37 -6.03 28.11
N PHE A 37 -15.73 -6.17 26.95
CA PHE A 37 -14.65 -5.29 26.51
C PHE A 37 -14.94 -4.70 25.15
N LYS A 38 -14.44 -3.49 24.94
CA LYS A 38 -14.56 -2.75 23.68
C LYS A 38 -13.21 -2.21 23.26
N LEU A 39 -12.85 -2.38 21.99
CA LEU A 39 -11.71 -1.75 21.33
C LEU A 39 -12.27 -0.60 20.50
N LYS A 40 -11.85 0.61 20.82
CA LYS A 40 -12.08 1.78 20.00
C LYS A 40 -10.78 2.19 19.34
N SER A 41 -10.77 2.28 18.01
CA SER A 41 -9.59 2.59 17.22
C SER A 41 -9.83 3.84 16.38
N PHE A 42 -8.86 4.75 16.37
CA PHE A 42 -8.83 5.98 15.62
C PHE A 42 -7.64 5.96 14.66
N SER A 43 -7.89 6.06 13.35
CA SER A 43 -6.85 6.45 12.40
C SER A 43 -6.72 7.96 12.38
N TYR A 44 -5.51 8.47 12.23
CA TYR A 44 -5.22 9.89 12.07
C TYR A 44 -4.80 10.27 10.65
N ASP A 45 -4.64 9.27 9.78
CA ASP A 45 -4.21 9.44 8.39
C ASP A 45 -5.29 8.95 7.41
N ASN A 46 -5.26 9.49 6.20
CA ASN A 46 -6.17 9.11 5.13
C ASN A 46 -5.65 7.96 4.26
N GLU A 47 -4.36 7.64 4.35
CA GLU A 47 -3.78 6.41 3.80
C GLU A 47 -4.12 5.24 4.71
N PHE A 48 -4.59 4.10 4.19
CA PHE A 48 -4.94 2.94 5.01
C PHE A 48 -4.65 1.62 4.27
N PRO A 49 -4.48 0.50 4.99
CA PRO A 49 -4.28 0.38 6.43
C PRO A 49 -2.90 0.91 6.86
N ASN A 50 -2.85 1.63 7.97
CA ASN A 50 -1.62 2.23 8.49
C ASN A 50 -1.44 1.93 10.00
N LEU A 51 -0.39 2.47 10.62
CA LEU A 51 -0.16 2.42 12.07
C LEU A 51 -0.36 3.77 12.77
N LYS A 52 -0.58 4.84 12.01
CA LYS A 52 -0.73 6.22 12.44
C LYS A 52 -2.12 6.43 13.06
N GLY A 53 -2.24 6.00 14.30
CA GLY A 53 -3.49 6.06 15.04
C GLY A 53 -3.31 5.71 16.50
N GLU A 54 -4.44 5.66 17.21
CA GLU A 54 -4.49 5.22 18.59
C GLU A 54 -5.70 4.33 18.81
N SER A 55 -5.51 3.31 19.64
CA SER A 55 -6.59 2.40 20.03
C SER A 55 -6.66 2.24 21.53
N PHE A 56 -7.87 2.11 22.04
CA PHE A 56 -8.17 2.02 23.47
C PHE A 56 -9.02 0.79 23.70
N VAL A 57 -8.58 -0.07 24.62
CA VAL A 57 -9.44 -1.12 25.16
C VAL A 57 -10.08 -0.60 26.43
N THR A 58 -11.40 -0.65 26.50
CA THR A 58 -12.20 -0.20 27.65
C THR A 58 -13.12 -1.31 28.12
N TYR A 59 -13.54 -1.23 29.38
CA TYR A 59 -14.72 -1.96 29.84
C TYR A 59 -15.97 -1.40 29.14
N THR A 60 -17.02 -2.20 29.01
CA THR A 60 -18.32 -1.74 28.48
C THR A 60 -19.20 -1.11 29.55
N ASP A 61 -19.08 -1.59 30.80
CA ASP A 61 -20.02 -1.27 31.87
C ASP A 61 -19.32 -0.71 33.13
N GLU A 62 -18.01 -0.46 33.09
CA GLU A 62 -17.26 0.18 34.18
C GLU A 62 -16.90 1.62 33.80
N TYR A 63 -17.12 2.55 34.73
CA TYR A 63 -16.85 3.98 34.56
C TYR A 63 -15.82 4.45 35.61
N ASP A 64 -14.99 5.40 35.22
CA ASP A 64 -14.09 6.11 36.12
C ASP A 64 -14.85 7.16 36.96
N ASN A 65 -14.13 7.80 37.89
CA ASN A 65 -14.69 8.82 38.78
C ASN A 65 -15.24 10.05 38.03
N ASN A 66 -14.91 10.21 36.74
CA ASN A 66 -15.37 11.30 35.89
C ASN A 66 -16.52 10.88 34.97
N GLY A 67 -17.09 9.67 35.16
CA GLY A 67 -18.18 9.14 34.35
C GLY A 67 -17.77 8.74 32.93
N LYS A 68 -16.47 8.56 32.65
CA LYS A 68 -15.99 8.02 31.38
C LYS A 68 -15.76 6.52 31.51
N LEU A 69 -15.91 5.77 30.43
CA LEU A 69 -15.61 4.33 30.45
C LEU A 69 -14.18 4.10 30.90
N LYS A 70 -14.01 3.20 31.86
CA LYS A 70 -12.71 2.88 32.45
C LYS A 70 -11.81 2.29 31.36
N ASN A 71 -10.69 2.98 31.11
CA ASN A 71 -9.66 2.51 30.19
C ASN A 71 -8.96 1.30 30.80
N PHE A 72 -8.81 0.25 30.01
CA PHE A 72 -8.05 -0.93 30.38
C PHE A 72 -6.59 -0.77 29.96
N TYR A 73 -6.32 -0.47 28.68
CA TYR A 73 -5.01 -0.08 28.18
C TYR A 73 -5.12 0.60 26.81
N ARG A 74 -4.00 1.17 26.36
CA ARG A 74 -3.85 1.86 25.07
C ARG A 74 -2.86 1.12 24.17
N ILE A 75 -3.09 1.22 22.86
CA ILE A 75 -2.21 0.74 21.79
C ILE A 75 -1.89 1.92 20.88
N ASN A 76 -0.61 2.18 20.62
CA ASN A 76 -0.14 3.31 19.79
C ASN A 76 -0.25 3.02 18.29
N ARG A 77 -1.41 2.54 17.85
CA ARG A 77 -1.75 2.37 16.43
C ARG A 77 -3.26 2.33 16.20
N SER A 78 -3.67 2.52 14.96
CA SER A 78 -5.03 2.19 14.52
C SER A 78 -5.15 0.73 14.05
N PHE A 79 -6.37 0.21 14.15
CA PHE A 79 -6.85 -0.98 13.46
C PHE A 79 -7.92 -0.56 12.45
N ASP A 80 -7.46 -0.19 11.27
CA ASP A 80 -8.31 0.36 10.22
C ASP A 80 -9.27 -0.70 9.71
N LEU A 81 -10.56 -0.38 9.77
CA LEU A 81 -11.64 -1.21 9.23
C LEU A 81 -12.40 -0.41 8.18
N TRP A 82 -12.85 -1.10 7.14
CA TRP A 82 -13.71 -0.55 6.11
C TRP A 82 -14.88 -1.50 5.87
N GLY A 83 -16.11 -0.99 5.76
CA GLY A 83 -17.34 -1.81 5.81
C GLY A 83 -17.45 -2.95 4.79
N SER A 84 -16.66 -2.91 3.70
CA SER A 84 -16.57 -3.96 2.67
C SER A 84 -15.15 -4.45 2.41
N GLY A 85 -14.19 -3.97 3.21
CA GLY A 85 -12.76 -4.16 3.00
C GLY A 85 -12.22 -5.47 3.59
N PRO A 86 -11.06 -5.94 3.11
CA PRO A 86 -10.42 -7.15 3.58
C PRO A 86 -9.68 -6.90 4.90
N PHE A 87 -10.42 -6.52 5.95
CA PHE A 87 -9.89 -6.24 7.29
C PHE A 87 -10.76 -6.90 8.36
N PHE A 88 -10.12 -7.45 9.38
CA PHE A 88 -10.79 -8.05 10.52
C PHE A 88 -10.01 -7.73 11.80
N VAL A 89 -10.73 -7.38 12.87
CA VAL A 89 -10.16 -7.19 14.20
C VAL A 89 -11.01 -7.91 15.24
N ALA A 90 -10.37 -8.49 16.26
CA ALA A 90 -11.06 -9.10 17.39
C ALA A 90 -10.29 -8.86 18.69
N ILE A 91 -11.03 -8.88 19.80
CA ILE A 91 -10.51 -8.77 21.16
C ILE A 91 -10.88 -10.04 21.91
N SER A 92 -9.98 -10.52 22.76
CA SER A 92 -10.26 -11.64 23.65
C SER A 92 -11.30 -11.31 24.72
N ASN A 93 -11.95 -12.35 25.24
CA ASN A 93 -12.92 -12.24 26.33
C ASN A 93 -12.35 -11.74 27.66
N ASP A 94 -11.03 -11.81 27.85
CA ASP A 94 -10.32 -11.20 28.98
C ASP A 94 -9.88 -9.75 28.70
N GLY A 95 -10.15 -9.22 27.51
CA GLY A 95 -9.79 -7.87 27.06
C GLY A 95 -8.30 -7.68 26.74
N LYS A 96 -7.43 -8.62 27.11
CA LYS A 96 -5.97 -8.43 27.07
C LYS A 96 -5.34 -8.60 25.70
N LYS A 97 -6.03 -9.24 24.76
CA LYS A 97 -5.46 -9.64 23.47
C LYS A 97 -6.27 -9.05 22.34
N VAL A 98 -5.57 -8.54 21.34
CA VAL A 98 -6.17 -8.02 20.11
C VAL A 98 -5.49 -8.72 18.93
N ILE A 99 -6.28 -9.19 17.98
CA ILE A 99 -5.78 -9.70 16.70
C ILE A 99 -6.33 -8.82 15.59
N TYR A 100 -5.45 -8.48 14.64
CA TYR A 100 -5.80 -7.77 13.41
C TYR A 100 -5.31 -8.58 12.22
N ILE A 101 -6.22 -8.83 11.28
CA ILE A 101 -6.01 -9.67 10.10
C ILE A 101 -6.39 -8.85 8.87
N LYS A 102 -5.48 -8.83 7.89
CA LYS A 102 -5.67 -8.16 6.61
C LYS A 102 -5.09 -8.98 5.47
N ASP A 103 -5.70 -8.86 4.30
CA ASP A 103 -5.25 -9.59 3.11
C ASP A 103 -4.03 -8.93 2.44
N GLU A 104 -3.98 -7.60 2.46
CA GLU A 104 -2.95 -6.82 1.79
C GLU A 104 -1.98 -6.14 2.78
N VAL A 105 -0.71 -6.02 2.37
CA VAL A 105 0.36 -5.38 3.14
C VAL A 105 0.97 -4.26 2.30
N TYR A 106 0.83 -3.02 2.78
CA TYR A 106 1.23 -1.82 2.04
C TYR A 106 2.53 -1.17 2.55
N TYR A 107 3.10 -1.69 3.63
CA TYR A 107 4.32 -1.14 4.21
C TYR A 107 5.19 -2.30 4.73
N LYS A 108 6.50 -2.07 4.76
CA LYS A 108 7.46 -3.02 5.35
C LYS A 108 7.39 -2.95 6.87
N GLY A 109 7.78 -4.04 7.54
CA GLY A 109 7.91 -4.11 8.99
C GLY A 109 7.00 -5.16 9.62
N GLU A 110 7.41 -5.65 10.80
CA GLU A 110 6.71 -6.73 11.50
C GLU A 110 5.24 -6.39 11.80
N GLU A 111 4.98 -5.16 12.23
CA GLU A 111 3.66 -4.69 12.62
C GLU A 111 2.72 -4.40 11.42
N HIS A 112 3.28 -4.44 10.21
CA HIS A 112 2.54 -4.34 8.96
C HIS A 112 2.21 -5.70 8.34
N LYS A 113 2.70 -6.83 8.86
CA LYS A 113 2.35 -8.17 8.37
C LYS A 113 0.84 -8.44 8.38
N ASN A 114 0.42 -9.45 7.61
CA ASN A 114 -0.99 -9.79 7.39
C ASN A 114 -1.76 -10.06 8.67
N VAL A 115 -1.13 -10.73 9.64
CA VAL A 115 -1.69 -10.97 10.96
C VAL A 115 -0.79 -10.37 12.01
N THR A 116 -1.36 -9.58 12.91
CA THR A 116 -0.68 -9.02 14.08
C THR A 116 -1.50 -9.27 15.33
N VAL A 117 -0.86 -9.75 16.38
CA VAL A 117 -1.47 -10.06 17.68
C VAL A 117 -0.77 -9.27 18.76
N TYR A 118 -1.57 -8.70 19.65
CA TYR A 118 -1.12 -7.88 20.77
C TYR A 118 -1.53 -8.51 22.09
N PHE A 119 -0.73 -8.30 23.13
CA PHE A 119 -1.04 -8.62 24.52
C PHE A 119 -0.73 -7.41 25.39
N ASP A 120 -1.73 -6.94 26.15
CA ASP A 120 -1.65 -5.73 26.99
C ASP A 120 -1.03 -4.54 26.24
N GLY A 121 -1.45 -4.36 24.99
CA GLY A 121 -1.05 -3.28 24.08
C GLY A 121 0.31 -3.42 23.41
N LYS A 122 1.03 -4.52 23.62
CA LYS A 122 2.32 -4.79 22.98
C LYS A 122 2.20 -5.87 21.90
N LEU A 123 2.84 -5.67 20.76
CA LEU A 123 2.92 -6.67 19.69
C LEU A 123 3.66 -7.92 20.19
N THR A 124 3.05 -9.10 20.01
CA THR A 124 3.60 -10.38 20.51
C THR A 124 3.76 -11.43 19.43
N LYS A 125 2.87 -11.46 18.42
CA LYS A 125 2.95 -12.39 17.30
C LYS A 125 2.61 -11.69 16.00
N THR A 126 3.29 -12.10 14.94
CA THR A 126 3.05 -11.66 13.57
C THR A 126 3.10 -12.86 12.65
N TYR A 127 2.32 -12.82 11.57
CA TYR A 127 2.34 -13.85 10.53
C TYR A 127 2.15 -13.22 9.16
N THR A 128 2.91 -13.69 8.17
CA THR A 128 2.58 -13.52 6.75
C THR A 128 1.35 -14.36 6.37
N THR A 129 0.77 -14.12 5.19
CA THR A 129 -0.30 -14.98 4.68
C THR A 129 0.16 -16.45 4.61
N GLU A 130 1.32 -16.71 4.01
CA GLU A 130 1.87 -18.06 3.84
C GLU A 130 2.07 -18.79 5.17
N GLU A 131 2.57 -18.09 6.18
CA GLU A 131 2.75 -18.62 7.54
C GLU A 131 1.41 -18.93 8.21
N PHE A 132 0.44 -18.03 8.08
CA PHE A 132 -0.83 -18.13 8.82
C PHE A 132 -1.79 -19.16 8.21
N ILE A 133 -1.97 -19.14 6.89
CA ILE A 133 -2.87 -20.09 6.20
C ILE A 133 -2.15 -21.32 5.66
N ASN A 134 -0.82 -21.42 5.88
CA ASN A 134 0.01 -22.53 5.43
C ASN A 134 -0.16 -22.76 3.92
N CYS A 135 0.31 -21.83 3.11
CA CYS A 135 0.18 -21.91 1.66
C CYS A 135 1.51 -21.61 0.96
N ASP A 136 1.67 -22.12 -0.26
CA ASP A 136 2.86 -21.86 -1.10
C ASP A 136 2.49 -21.00 -2.31
N ARG A 137 2.84 -19.69 -2.26
CA ARG A 137 2.54 -18.72 -3.34
C ARG A 137 3.12 -19.11 -4.71
N GLN A 138 4.12 -19.98 -4.74
CA GLN A 138 4.73 -20.45 -5.99
C GLN A 138 3.97 -21.62 -6.61
N LYS A 139 3.12 -22.31 -5.85
CA LYS A 139 2.43 -23.54 -6.28
C LYS A 139 0.91 -23.44 -6.27
N GLU A 140 0.36 -22.55 -5.46
CA GLU A 140 -1.09 -22.46 -5.25
C GLU A 140 -1.54 -21.03 -4.93
N LYS A 141 -2.87 -20.85 -4.92
CA LYS A 141 -3.52 -19.60 -4.54
C LYS A 141 -3.34 -19.33 -3.03
N CYS A 142 -3.01 -18.09 -2.69
CA CYS A 142 -2.53 -17.67 -1.37
C CYS A 142 -3.06 -16.29 -0.98
N GLU A 143 -4.38 -16.11 -1.03
CA GLU A 143 -5.09 -14.94 -0.51
C GLU A 143 -5.75 -15.33 0.82
N MET A 144 -5.62 -14.45 1.82
CA MET A 144 -6.04 -14.65 3.22
C MET A 144 -7.54 -14.83 3.34
N PHE A 145 -8.31 -14.07 2.55
CA PHE A 145 -9.76 -14.05 2.62
C PHE A 145 -10.39 -14.61 1.36
N TYR A 146 -11.42 -15.43 1.56
CA TYR A 146 -12.22 -15.92 0.47
C TYR A 146 -13.05 -14.80 -0.17
N ASP A 147 -12.97 -14.65 -1.50
CA ASP A 147 -13.81 -13.76 -2.29
C ASP A 147 -14.50 -14.51 -3.44
N ASN A 148 -15.83 -14.47 -3.45
CA ASN A 148 -16.69 -15.02 -4.49
C ASN A 148 -17.66 -13.99 -5.09
N LYS A 149 -17.47 -12.68 -4.85
CA LYS A 149 -18.42 -11.62 -5.26
C LYS A 149 -18.80 -11.74 -6.75
N TYR A 150 -17.82 -11.86 -7.64
CA TYR A 150 -18.06 -11.97 -9.08
C TYR A 150 -18.77 -13.26 -9.52
N GLN A 151 -18.61 -14.33 -8.73
CA GLN A 151 -19.19 -15.63 -9.03
C GLN A 151 -20.68 -15.65 -8.70
N ILE A 152 -21.10 -14.97 -7.65
CA ILE A 152 -22.44 -15.14 -7.07
C ILE A 152 -23.42 -14.01 -7.35
N PHE A 153 -22.99 -12.83 -7.85
CA PHE A 153 -23.90 -11.70 -8.12
C PHE A 153 -24.19 -11.52 -9.61
N LYS A 154 -25.45 -11.22 -9.98
CA LYS A 154 -25.91 -11.03 -11.39
C LYS A 154 -25.32 -9.79 -12.08
N GLY A 155 -24.68 -8.90 -11.33
CA GLY A 155 -24.00 -7.69 -11.79
C GLY A 155 -23.81 -6.73 -10.61
N SER A 156 -22.72 -5.95 -10.59
CA SER A 156 -22.44 -4.98 -9.53
C SER A 156 -23.08 -3.63 -9.88
N SER A 157 -24.29 -3.37 -9.39
CA SER A 157 -24.73 -1.98 -9.22
C SER A 157 -24.30 -1.53 -7.81
N TYR A 158 -23.84 -0.29 -7.67
CA TYR A 158 -23.35 0.25 -6.39
C TYR A 158 -24.41 0.25 -5.26
N THR A 159 -25.68 0.05 -5.59
CA THR A 159 -26.81 0.20 -4.68
C THR A 159 -27.60 -1.09 -4.42
N PHE A 160 -27.55 -2.10 -5.31
CA PHE A 160 -28.17 -3.41 -5.09
C PHE A 160 -27.37 -4.55 -5.73
N SER A 161 -27.04 -5.57 -4.94
CA SER A 161 -26.39 -6.81 -5.41
C SER A 161 -27.37 -7.98 -5.29
N GLU A 162 -27.86 -8.49 -6.42
CA GLU A 162 -28.76 -9.64 -6.47
C GLU A 162 -27.97 -10.93 -6.72
N TYR A 163 -28.21 -11.96 -5.90
CA TYR A 163 -27.58 -13.27 -6.09
C TYR A 163 -28.03 -13.92 -7.40
N LYS A 164 -27.11 -14.61 -8.08
CA LYS A 164 -27.41 -15.49 -9.21
C LYS A 164 -28.28 -16.66 -8.73
N ASP A 165 -29.16 -17.15 -9.59
CA ASP A 165 -30.14 -18.20 -9.23
C ASP A 165 -29.47 -19.52 -8.79
N GLY A 166 -28.19 -19.74 -9.13
CA GLY A 166 -27.38 -20.89 -8.69
C GLY A 166 -26.55 -20.68 -7.42
N ALA A 167 -26.64 -19.55 -6.73
CA ALA A 167 -25.83 -19.28 -5.54
C ALA A 167 -26.31 -20.11 -4.33
N THR A 168 -25.43 -20.98 -3.82
CA THR A 168 -25.75 -21.86 -2.68
C THR A 168 -25.75 -21.11 -1.34
N ASP A 169 -26.35 -21.70 -0.30
CA ASP A 169 -26.31 -21.11 1.05
C ASP A 169 -24.88 -21.02 1.62
N LYS A 170 -24.01 -21.95 1.20
CA LYS A 170 -22.58 -21.91 1.52
C LYS A 170 -21.90 -20.73 0.84
N ASP A 171 -22.23 -20.44 -0.41
CA ASP A 171 -21.67 -19.31 -1.15
C ASP A 171 -22.11 -17.97 -0.55
N LYS A 172 -23.40 -17.87 -0.19
CA LYS A 172 -23.97 -16.70 0.49
C LYS A 172 -23.34 -16.49 1.86
N PHE A 173 -23.08 -17.58 2.60
CA PHE A 173 -22.37 -17.54 3.87
C PHE A 173 -20.95 -17.00 3.69
N LEU A 174 -20.16 -17.62 2.82
CA LEU A 174 -18.76 -17.25 2.60
C LEU A 174 -18.58 -15.82 2.10
N ASN A 175 -19.54 -15.31 1.31
CA ASN A 175 -19.52 -13.93 0.82
C ASN A 175 -19.56 -12.89 1.96
N LYS A 176 -20.24 -13.22 3.06
CA LYS A 176 -20.41 -12.33 4.22
C LYS A 176 -19.44 -12.65 5.35
N ASN A 177 -19.01 -13.91 5.44
CA ASN A 177 -18.44 -14.51 6.64
C ASN A 177 -17.18 -15.33 6.32
N PHE A 178 -16.13 -14.67 5.83
CA PHE A 178 -14.83 -15.29 5.56
C PHE A 178 -13.86 -15.23 6.77
N VAL A 179 -14.17 -14.40 7.78
CA VAL A 179 -13.53 -14.47 9.11
C VAL A 179 -14.59 -14.40 10.21
N LEU A 180 -14.41 -15.21 11.26
CA LEU A 180 -15.33 -15.30 12.39
C LEU A 180 -14.57 -15.35 13.71
N ASN A 181 -15.13 -14.78 14.78
CA ASN A 181 -14.69 -15.00 16.16
C ASN A 181 -15.81 -15.67 16.95
N LYS A 182 -15.53 -16.83 17.55
CA LYS A 182 -16.41 -17.49 18.51
C LYS A 182 -15.62 -17.85 19.75
N ASN A 183 -15.88 -17.16 20.85
CA ASN A 183 -15.25 -17.43 22.15
C ASN A 183 -13.72 -17.52 22.05
N ASP A 184 -13.11 -16.49 21.48
CA ASP A 184 -11.65 -16.36 21.29
C ASP A 184 -11.04 -17.36 20.31
N THR A 185 -11.85 -18.17 19.63
CA THR A 185 -11.41 -18.96 18.48
C THR A 185 -11.75 -18.21 17.20
N ILE A 186 -10.71 -17.84 16.45
CA ILE A 186 -10.82 -17.19 15.15
C ILE A 186 -10.81 -18.24 14.05
N TYR A 187 -11.76 -18.13 13.12
CA TYR A 187 -11.86 -18.97 11.93
C TYR A 187 -11.58 -18.08 10.73
N VAL A 188 -10.54 -18.37 9.96
CA VAL A 188 -10.22 -17.68 8.71
C VAL A 188 -10.42 -18.65 7.56
N ILE A 189 -11.31 -18.31 6.63
CA ILE A 189 -11.52 -19.07 5.40
C ILE A 189 -10.77 -18.38 4.26
N ASP A 190 -9.78 -19.08 3.73
CA ASP A 190 -8.92 -18.59 2.67
C ASP A 190 -9.51 -18.80 1.26
N SER A 191 -8.84 -18.22 0.27
CA SER A 191 -9.21 -18.32 -1.15
C SER A 191 -9.24 -19.75 -1.72
N ARG A 192 -8.66 -20.75 -1.04
CA ARG A 192 -8.72 -22.17 -1.42
C ARG A 192 -9.92 -22.88 -0.77
N ARG A 193 -10.81 -22.14 -0.08
CA ARG A 193 -11.89 -22.67 0.78
C ARG A 193 -11.35 -23.57 1.89
N LYS A 194 -10.15 -23.27 2.39
CA LYS A 194 -9.57 -23.93 3.54
C LYS A 194 -9.65 -23.03 4.76
N VAL A 195 -9.76 -23.65 5.93
CA VAL A 195 -9.96 -22.95 7.21
C VAL A 195 -8.73 -23.09 8.09
N THR A 196 -8.27 -21.94 8.59
CA THR A 196 -7.30 -21.84 9.69
C THR A 196 -8.03 -21.46 10.97
N LEU A 197 -7.75 -22.21 12.03
CA LEU A 197 -8.22 -21.94 13.39
C LEU A 197 -7.10 -21.31 14.20
N PHE A 198 -7.38 -20.17 14.82
CA PHE A 198 -6.46 -19.47 15.69
C PHE A 198 -7.06 -19.27 17.08
N ASP A 199 -6.32 -19.67 18.10
CA ASP A 199 -6.66 -19.44 19.50
C ASP A 199 -6.12 -18.08 19.92
N LEU A 200 -7.01 -17.10 20.09
CA LEU A 200 -6.63 -15.77 20.51
C LEU A 200 -6.11 -15.74 21.94
N ASN A 201 -6.65 -16.58 22.84
CA ASN A 201 -6.22 -16.62 24.24
C ASN A 201 -4.80 -17.16 24.38
N ASN A 202 -4.47 -18.21 23.65
CA ASN A 202 -3.13 -18.81 23.66
C ASN A 202 -2.20 -18.26 22.57
N GLN A 203 -2.69 -17.34 21.73
CA GLN A 203 -1.96 -16.69 20.63
C GLN A 203 -1.29 -17.68 19.65
N LYS A 204 -1.98 -18.77 19.33
CA LYS A 204 -1.43 -19.86 18.53
C LYS A 204 -2.40 -20.34 17.46
N ILE A 205 -1.84 -20.77 16.33
CA ILE A 205 -2.58 -21.52 15.33
C ILE A 205 -2.88 -22.90 15.90
N ILE A 206 -4.17 -23.28 15.92
CA ILE A 206 -4.63 -24.60 16.39
C ILE A 206 -4.47 -25.61 15.26
N GLN A 207 -4.96 -25.27 14.07
CA GLN A 207 -4.98 -26.14 12.90
C GLN A 207 -5.16 -25.31 11.62
N THR A 208 -4.55 -25.76 10.53
CA THR A 208 -4.66 -25.14 9.20
C THR A 208 -5.19 -26.14 8.18
N LYS A 209 -5.56 -25.68 6.98
CA LYS A 209 -5.96 -26.53 5.83
C LYS A 209 -7.20 -27.39 6.09
N ILE A 210 -8.06 -27.01 7.03
CA ILE A 210 -9.32 -27.72 7.27
C ILE A 210 -10.25 -27.48 6.09
N ASP A 211 -10.92 -28.50 5.59
CA ASP A 211 -11.91 -28.30 4.54
C ASP A 211 -13.13 -27.54 5.05
N PHE A 212 -13.49 -26.42 4.42
CA PHE A 212 -14.65 -25.62 4.82
C PHE A 212 -15.94 -26.45 4.89
N ASP A 213 -16.16 -27.35 3.94
CA ASP A 213 -17.39 -28.14 3.89
C ASP A 213 -17.53 -29.08 5.09
N SER A 214 -16.40 -29.51 5.68
CA SER A 214 -16.38 -30.36 6.88
C SER A 214 -16.78 -29.62 8.18
N ILE A 215 -16.66 -28.28 8.21
CA ILE A 215 -16.98 -27.48 9.40
C ILE A 215 -18.19 -26.57 9.23
N TYR A 216 -18.69 -26.39 8.02
CA TYR A 216 -19.79 -25.47 7.71
C TYR A 216 -21.00 -25.63 8.66
N SER A 217 -21.41 -26.88 8.93
CA SER A 217 -22.53 -27.17 9.84
C SER A 217 -22.33 -26.65 11.26
N LYS A 218 -21.07 -26.54 11.73
CA LYS A 218 -20.69 -26.07 13.07
C LYS A 218 -20.60 -24.54 13.14
N ILE A 219 -20.28 -23.89 12.02
CA ILE A 219 -20.01 -22.43 11.98
C ILE A 219 -21.16 -21.61 11.39
N LYS A 220 -22.09 -22.22 10.64
CA LYS A 220 -23.18 -21.51 9.94
C LYS A 220 -24.10 -20.70 10.87
N ASN A 221 -24.21 -21.10 12.13
CA ASN A 221 -25.09 -20.48 13.13
C ASN A 221 -24.33 -19.64 14.16
N ILE A 222 -23.04 -19.35 13.93
CA ILE A 222 -22.27 -18.47 14.82
C ILE A 222 -22.85 -17.06 14.68
N GLN A 223 -23.29 -16.48 15.80
CA GLN A 223 -23.68 -15.08 15.85
C GLN A 223 -22.44 -14.21 15.70
N ILE A 224 -22.45 -13.34 14.70
CA ILE A 224 -21.37 -12.41 14.43
C ILE A 224 -21.74 -11.07 15.04
N LEU A 225 -20.83 -10.52 15.83
CA LEU A 225 -20.92 -9.16 16.33
C LEU A 225 -20.04 -8.29 15.43
N PRO A 226 -20.59 -7.65 14.39
CA PRO A 226 -19.79 -6.82 13.49
C PRO A 226 -19.26 -5.60 14.23
N SER A 227 -18.06 -5.18 13.87
CA SER A 227 -17.53 -3.89 14.30
C SER A 227 -18.41 -2.75 13.78
N ARG A 228 -18.65 -1.75 14.63
CA ARG A 228 -19.29 -0.50 14.22
C ARG A 228 -18.22 0.40 13.65
N ILE A 229 -18.47 0.98 12.48
CA ILE A 229 -17.52 1.87 11.82
C ILE A 229 -18.24 3.20 11.59
N SER A 230 -17.66 4.26 12.12
CA SER A 230 -18.00 5.64 11.76
C SER A 230 -16.82 6.28 11.05
N TYR A 231 -17.05 7.45 10.46
CA TYR A 231 -16.04 8.13 9.68
C TYR A 231 -16.01 9.62 10.00
N TYR A 232 -14.83 10.23 9.87
CA TYR A 232 -14.66 11.67 9.79
C TYR A 232 -14.03 12.05 8.44
N LYS A 233 -14.27 13.27 7.97
CA LYS A 233 -13.68 13.76 6.71
C LYS A 233 -12.24 14.20 6.96
N TYR A 234 -11.28 13.66 6.19
CA TYR A 234 -9.90 14.11 6.27
C TYR A 234 -9.77 15.55 5.75
N PRO A 235 -9.03 16.43 6.45
CA PRO A 235 -9.01 17.85 6.10
C PRO A 235 -8.09 18.20 4.92
N TYR A 236 -7.29 17.25 4.41
CA TYR A 236 -6.37 17.46 3.27
C TYR A 236 -5.43 18.66 3.45
N LYS A 237 -4.91 18.84 4.67
CA LYS A 237 -3.91 19.86 4.98
C LYS A 237 -2.50 19.30 4.74
N TYR A 238 -1.72 19.96 3.89
CA TYR A 238 -0.32 19.59 3.63
C TYR A 238 0.63 20.26 4.62
N THR A 239 1.77 19.62 4.84
CA THR A 239 2.82 20.16 5.72
C THR A 239 3.35 21.50 5.23
N THR A 240 3.41 21.73 3.92
CA THR A 240 3.81 23.02 3.30
C THR A 240 2.93 24.19 3.73
N ASP A 241 1.65 23.93 3.99
CA ASP A 241 0.60 24.94 4.12
C ASP A 241 0.14 25.15 5.57
N ILE A 242 0.75 24.49 6.55
CA ILE A 242 0.45 24.79 7.95
C ILE A 242 0.92 26.20 8.28
N GLU A 243 0.07 26.95 9.00
CA GLU A 243 0.28 28.38 9.26
C GLU A 243 0.57 28.60 10.73
N ASN A 244 1.59 29.42 11.00
CA ASN A 244 1.87 29.91 12.35
C ASN A 244 0.69 30.78 12.83
N ILE A 245 0.26 30.57 14.07
CA ILE A 245 -0.86 31.30 14.66
C ILE A 245 -0.55 32.80 14.88
N GLY A 246 0.73 33.16 15.05
CA GLY A 246 1.14 34.53 15.38
C GLY A 246 1.16 35.49 14.19
N ASP A 247 1.56 35.01 13.01
CA ASP A 247 1.81 35.85 11.82
C ASP A 247 1.08 35.36 10.56
N ASN A 248 0.41 34.20 10.62
CA ASN A 248 -0.22 33.52 9.48
C ASN A 248 0.76 33.10 8.37
N GLU A 249 2.07 33.11 8.64
CA GLU A 249 3.05 32.67 7.65
C GLU A 249 3.01 31.14 7.52
N LYS A 250 3.02 30.67 6.27
CA LYS A 250 3.09 29.23 5.98
C LYS A 250 4.48 28.69 6.27
N LEU A 251 4.56 27.45 6.76
CA LEU A 251 5.85 26.79 7.01
C LEU A 251 6.80 26.86 5.81
N ALA A 252 6.30 26.66 4.59
CA ALA A 252 7.13 26.71 3.38
C ALA A 252 7.77 28.09 3.14
N GLN A 253 7.06 29.18 3.48
CA GLN A 253 7.54 30.56 3.38
C GLN A 253 8.57 30.87 4.46
N THR A 254 8.34 30.44 5.70
CA THR A 254 9.31 30.60 6.78
C THR A 254 10.62 29.90 6.42
N ILE A 255 10.57 28.66 5.93
CA ILE A 255 11.77 27.90 5.52
C ILE A 255 12.50 28.60 4.37
N SER A 256 11.78 29.17 3.40
CA SER A 256 12.34 29.97 2.31
C SER A 256 13.20 31.12 2.86
N LYS A 257 12.68 31.87 3.83
CA LYS A 257 13.40 32.96 4.51
C LYS A 257 14.59 32.44 5.33
N MET A 258 14.39 31.38 6.11
CA MET A 258 15.42 30.81 7.00
C MET A 258 16.64 30.28 6.24
N SER A 259 16.41 29.76 5.04
CA SER A 259 17.41 29.11 4.19
C SER A 259 17.95 30.03 3.10
N ASN A 260 17.42 31.26 2.98
CA ASN A 260 17.72 32.18 1.88
C ASN A 260 17.55 31.53 0.50
N LEU A 261 16.43 30.83 0.30
CA LEU A 261 16.07 30.20 -0.97
C LEU A 261 14.71 30.69 -1.45
N LYS A 262 14.49 30.72 -2.76
CA LYS A 262 13.20 31.06 -3.37
C LYS A 262 12.28 29.85 -3.37
N LEU A 263 11.12 29.97 -2.75
CA LEU A 263 10.04 28.99 -2.83
C LEU A 263 9.49 28.92 -4.26
N VAL A 264 9.31 27.70 -4.77
CA VAL A 264 8.70 27.42 -6.07
C VAL A 264 7.55 26.44 -5.86
N SER A 265 6.33 26.91 -6.10
CA SER A 265 5.15 26.07 -5.95
C SER A 265 5.07 25.00 -7.05
N ILE A 266 4.54 23.82 -6.72
CA ILE A 266 4.28 22.73 -7.69
C ILE A 266 3.40 23.15 -8.87
N ASN A 267 2.54 24.16 -8.67
CA ASN A 267 1.66 24.67 -9.72
C ASN A 267 2.32 25.76 -10.59
N SER A 268 3.57 26.12 -10.31
CA SER A 268 4.29 27.15 -11.06
C SER A 268 4.94 26.56 -12.32
N PRO A 269 4.94 27.29 -13.46
CA PRO A 269 5.73 26.91 -14.63
C PRO A 269 7.23 26.77 -14.33
N ASP A 270 7.72 27.48 -13.32
CA ASP A 270 9.13 27.42 -12.88
C ASP A 270 9.49 26.08 -12.21
N TYR A 271 8.51 25.29 -11.76
CA TYR A 271 8.75 24.06 -11.02
C TYR A 271 9.54 23.01 -11.82
N HIS A 272 9.26 22.90 -13.11
CA HIS A 272 9.99 22.01 -14.01
C HIS A 272 11.16 22.68 -14.75
N LYS A 273 11.31 24.00 -14.59
CA LYS A 273 12.37 24.78 -15.24
C LYS A 273 13.72 24.59 -14.55
N TYR A 274 13.72 24.59 -13.22
CA TYR A 274 14.93 24.59 -12.40
C TYR A 274 15.15 23.28 -11.66
N LYS A 275 16.40 23.00 -11.29
CA LYS A 275 16.70 22.09 -10.18
C LYS A 275 16.07 22.66 -8.91
N LEU A 276 15.32 21.83 -8.19
CA LEU A 276 14.74 22.18 -6.90
C LEU A 276 15.41 21.39 -5.78
N TYR A 277 15.63 22.08 -4.67
CA TYR A 277 15.99 21.53 -3.38
C TYR A 277 14.72 21.19 -2.62
N ASN A 278 14.68 20.03 -1.99
CA ASN A 278 13.46 19.49 -1.39
C ASN A 278 13.61 19.24 0.11
N ILE A 279 12.47 19.30 0.78
CA ILE A 279 12.27 18.88 2.16
C ILE A 279 11.14 17.87 2.13
N GLU A 280 11.32 16.77 2.85
CA GLU A 280 10.24 15.86 3.20
C GLU A 280 9.98 16.01 4.69
N LEU A 281 8.73 16.29 5.06
CA LEU A 281 8.33 16.47 6.45
C LEU A 281 6.93 15.89 6.67
N SER A 282 6.82 15.05 7.70
CA SER A 282 5.55 14.50 8.15
C SER A 282 5.52 14.40 9.67
N GLY A 283 4.31 14.41 10.23
CA GLY A 283 4.13 14.39 11.68
C GLY A 283 2.67 14.54 12.09
N TYR A 284 2.46 14.64 13.40
CA TYR A 284 1.15 14.80 13.99
C TYR A 284 0.89 16.26 14.36
N MET A 285 -0.16 16.84 13.82
CA MET A 285 -0.68 18.13 14.29
C MET A 285 -1.76 17.88 15.34
N ASN A 286 -1.53 18.31 16.57
CA ASN A 286 -2.51 18.22 17.65
C ASN A 286 -3.34 19.51 17.79
N ARG A 287 -4.47 19.42 18.50
CA ARG A 287 -5.39 20.55 18.73
C ARG A 287 -4.78 21.77 19.40
N ASN A 288 -3.69 21.60 20.14
CA ASN A 288 -2.99 22.69 20.82
C ASN A 288 -2.04 23.44 19.88
N GLY A 289 -1.99 23.07 18.60
CA GLY A 289 -1.13 23.70 17.59
C GLY A 289 0.30 23.23 17.62
N LYS A 290 0.61 22.13 18.33
CA LYS A 290 1.95 21.54 18.33
C LYS A 290 2.05 20.46 17.26
N PHE A 291 3.17 20.51 16.54
CA PHE A 291 3.52 19.58 15.48
C PHE A 291 4.60 18.62 16.00
N ASP A 292 4.21 17.38 16.22
CA ASP A 292 5.12 16.32 16.62
C ASP A 292 5.72 15.69 15.35
N ILE A 293 6.99 16.00 15.08
CA ILE A 293 7.71 15.52 13.88
C ILE A 293 7.88 14.00 13.96
N ASP A 294 7.38 13.29 12.95
CA ASP A 294 7.60 11.86 12.77
C ASP A 294 8.81 11.59 11.87
N SER A 295 8.88 12.27 10.71
CA SER A 295 9.99 12.17 9.78
C SER A 295 10.35 13.52 9.19
N ILE A 296 11.65 13.77 9.05
CA ILE A 296 12.21 14.91 8.35
C ILE A 296 13.48 14.52 7.57
N SER A 297 13.45 14.77 6.26
CA SER A 297 14.59 14.64 5.35
C SER A 297 14.76 15.94 4.57
N THR A 298 15.99 16.38 4.37
CA THR A 298 16.28 17.64 3.68
C THR A 298 17.49 17.47 2.79
N ASP A 299 17.52 18.17 1.66
CA ASP A 299 18.77 18.33 0.92
C ASP A 299 19.84 19.03 1.80
N PRO A 300 21.14 18.80 1.54
CA PRO A 300 22.23 19.33 2.39
C PRO A 300 22.30 20.86 2.50
N ILE A 301 21.61 21.60 1.63
CA ILE A 301 21.57 23.07 1.66
C ILE A 301 20.74 23.61 2.83
N PHE A 302 19.85 22.80 3.40
CA PHE A 302 18.99 23.21 4.50
C PHE A 302 19.68 22.97 5.85
N ASP A 303 19.54 23.92 6.77
CA ASP A 303 19.85 23.70 8.18
C ASP A 303 18.70 22.93 8.84
N LYS A 304 18.81 21.60 8.82
CA LYS A 304 17.81 20.69 9.36
C LYS A 304 17.48 20.98 10.82
N GLN A 305 18.47 21.26 11.67
CA GLN A 305 18.25 21.47 13.10
C GLN A 305 17.48 22.77 13.34
N LYS A 306 17.85 23.84 12.64
CA LYS A 306 17.14 25.12 12.73
C LYS A 306 15.67 25.00 12.32
N ILE A 307 15.36 24.17 11.32
CA ILE A 307 13.97 23.88 10.91
C ILE A 307 13.23 23.12 12.01
N ILE A 308 13.85 22.09 12.60
CA ILE A 308 13.26 21.33 13.72
C ILE A 308 12.97 22.26 14.90
N ASP A 309 13.94 23.09 15.29
CA ASP A 309 13.82 24.01 16.41
C ASP A 309 12.68 25.03 16.19
N TYR A 310 12.54 25.55 14.96
CA TYR A 310 11.42 26.41 14.61
C TYR A 310 10.08 25.68 14.79
N ILE A 311 9.94 24.47 14.25
CA ILE A 311 8.69 23.69 14.32
C ILE A 311 8.32 23.38 15.77
N SER A 312 9.28 22.94 16.60
CA SER A 312 9.04 22.60 18.00
C SER A 312 8.60 23.81 18.85
N ASN A 313 9.14 25.00 18.55
CA ASN A 313 8.82 26.22 19.29
C ASN A 313 7.59 26.97 18.76
N THR A 314 7.13 26.65 17.54
CA THR A 314 5.98 27.31 16.93
C THR A 314 4.66 26.72 17.42
N THR A 315 3.60 27.52 17.37
CA THR A 315 2.21 27.07 17.53
C THR A 315 1.47 27.35 16.24
N PHE A 316 0.89 26.32 15.63
CA PHE A 316 0.21 26.39 14.34
C PHE A 316 -1.31 26.47 14.51
N LYS A 317 -2.01 26.96 13.48
CA LYS A 317 -3.48 26.91 13.42
C LYS A 317 -3.98 25.47 13.34
N THR A 318 -5.15 25.21 13.93
CA THR A 318 -5.71 23.85 14.09
C THR A 318 -7.21 23.77 13.82
N ASP A 319 -7.79 24.83 13.25
CA ASP A 319 -9.20 24.93 12.87
C ASP A 319 -9.64 23.82 11.90
N PHE A 320 -8.69 23.27 11.14
CA PHE A 320 -8.94 22.15 10.24
C PHE A 320 -9.02 20.77 10.92
N ILE A 321 -8.70 20.63 12.21
CA ILE A 321 -8.71 19.31 12.88
C ILE A 321 -10.17 18.88 13.18
N PRO A 322 -10.67 17.78 12.59
CA PRO A 322 -12.06 17.32 12.76
C PRO A 322 -12.39 16.99 14.21
N ARG A 323 -13.55 17.45 14.71
CA ARG A 323 -13.97 17.37 16.14
C ARG A 323 -13.90 15.96 16.74
N GLU A 324 -14.00 14.93 15.90
CA GLU A 324 -13.98 13.52 16.28
C GLU A 324 -12.60 13.05 16.76
N VAL A 325 -11.52 13.77 16.41
CA VAL A 325 -10.13 13.44 16.75
C VAL A 325 -9.42 14.59 17.44
N ASP A 326 -8.39 14.28 18.22
CA ASP A 326 -7.55 15.21 18.98
C ASP A 326 -6.29 15.66 18.21
N LYS A 327 -5.93 14.91 17.17
CA LYS A 327 -4.83 15.21 16.25
C LYS A 327 -5.10 14.59 14.88
N ILE A 328 -4.34 15.03 13.88
CA ILE A 328 -4.26 14.39 12.57
C ILE A 328 -2.80 14.17 12.18
N TYR A 329 -2.55 13.16 11.36
CA TYR A 329 -1.27 13.01 10.70
C TYR A 329 -1.26 13.85 9.43
N VAL A 330 -0.28 14.73 9.27
CA VAL A 330 -0.08 15.55 8.09
C VAL A 330 1.24 15.17 7.43
N HIS A 331 1.20 15.11 6.11
CA HIS A 331 2.33 14.69 5.30
C HIS A 331 2.25 15.35 3.92
N ARG A 332 3.28 15.08 3.11
CA ARG A 332 3.55 15.68 1.79
C ARG A 332 3.98 17.13 1.87
N PHE A 333 5.13 17.38 1.29
CA PHE A 333 5.72 18.69 1.10
C PHE A 333 5.96 18.86 -0.40
N PHE A 334 4.99 19.45 -1.11
CA PHE A 334 4.94 19.42 -2.58
C PHE A 334 5.77 20.51 -3.26
N ASP A 335 6.02 21.61 -2.56
CA ASP A 335 6.79 22.72 -3.09
C ASP A 335 8.30 22.45 -3.00
N GLY A 336 9.06 23.09 -3.88
CA GLY A 336 10.52 23.01 -3.90
C GLY A 336 11.16 24.37 -3.72
N TYR A 337 12.49 24.37 -3.53
CA TYR A 337 13.27 25.58 -3.32
C TYR A 337 14.36 25.71 -4.37
N ARG A 338 14.72 26.93 -4.75
CA ARG A 338 15.89 27.17 -5.61
C ARG A 338 16.67 28.37 -5.14
N SER A 339 17.88 28.52 -5.68
CA SER A 339 18.66 29.75 -5.54
C SER A 339 17.85 30.98 -5.98
N PHE A 340 17.95 32.08 -5.22
CA PHE A 340 17.27 33.35 -5.54
C PHE A 340 17.77 33.95 -6.85
N ASP A 341 19.08 33.86 -7.10
CA ASP A 341 19.71 34.30 -8.33
C ASP A 341 19.37 33.34 -9.47
N ASP A 342 18.73 33.86 -10.51
CA ASP A 342 18.30 33.07 -11.66
C ASP A 342 19.49 32.46 -12.44
N LYS A 343 20.63 33.15 -12.54
CA LYS A 343 21.83 32.61 -13.20
C LYS A 343 22.41 31.44 -12.42
N ILE A 344 22.43 31.54 -11.08
CA ILE A 344 22.86 30.43 -10.23
C ILE A 344 21.91 29.24 -10.40
N ALA A 345 20.59 29.46 -10.32
CA ALA A 345 19.61 28.38 -10.49
C ALA A 345 19.71 27.70 -11.88
N GLU A 346 19.96 28.46 -12.95
CA GLU A 346 20.20 27.92 -14.29
C GLU A 346 21.48 27.07 -14.35
N GLN A 347 22.59 27.54 -13.78
CA GLN A 347 23.84 26.79 -13.74
C GLN A 347 23.70 25.48 -12.95
N GLU A 348 23.03 25.50 -11.80
CA GLU A 348 22.75 24.30 -11.00
C GLU A 348 21.91 23.28 -11.78
N THR A 349 20.93 23.78 -12.55
CA THR A 349 20.07 22.96 -13.41
C THR A 349 20.86 22.30 -14.54
N LEU A 350 21.78 23.03 -15.16
CA LEU A 350 22.64 22.49 -16.22
C LEU A 350 23.57 21.39 -15.69
N ARG A 351 24.21 21.62 -14.53
CA ARG A 351 25.07 20.61 -13.87
C ARG A 351 24.29 19.34 -13.53
N GLU A 352 23.07 19.47 -13.01
CA GLU A 352 22.20 18.33 -12.71
C GLU A 352 21.81 17.55 -13.99
N LYS A 353 21.52 18.25 -15.09
CA LYS A 353 21.26 17.61 -16.40
C LYS A 353 22.48 16.86 -16.92
N GLU A 354 23.68 17.42 -16.78
CA GLU A 354 24.94 16.76 -17.16
C GLU A 354 25.17 15.51 -16.32
N LYS A 355 25.03 15.61 -15.00
CA LYS A 355 25.13 14.46 -14.08
C LYS A 355 24.14 13.35 -14.46
N ARG A 356 22.88 13.67 -14.74
CA ARG A 356 21.88 12.69 -15.19
C ARG A 356 22.27 12.01 -16.51
N LYS A 357 22.88 12.73 -17.46
CA LYS A 357 23.40 12.14 -18.70
C LYS A 357 24.56 11.19 -18.44
N GLU A 358 25.48 11.54 -17.55
CA GLU A 358 26.59 10.67 -17.15
C GLU A 358 26.10 9.41 -16.45
N ASP A 359 25.18 9.56 -15.50
CA ASP A 359 24.59 8.45 -14.77
C ASP A 359 23.80 7.53 -15.71
N PHE A 360 23.06 8.09 -16.67
CA PHE A 360 22.41 7.33 -17.73
C PHE A 360 23.42 6.50 -18.52
N LYS A 361 24.52 7.09 -18.99
CA LYS A 361 25.58 6.39 -19.73
C LYS A 361 26.19 5.24 -18.93
N LYS A 362 26.50 5.47 -17.65
CA LYS A 362 27.03 4.43 -16.75
C LYS A 362 26.06 3.25 -16.65
N ARG A 363 24.77 3.53 -16.42
CA ARG A 363 23.70 2.53 -16.27
C ARG A 363 23.52 1.61 -17.47
N LEU A 364 23.91 2.02 -18.69
CA LEU A 364 23.81 1.19 -19.89
C LEU A 364 24.69 -0.08 -19.85
N THR A 365 25.61 -0.19 -18.89
CA THR A 365 26.54 -1.32 -18.79
C THR A 365 26.44 -2.09 -17.48
N LEU A 366 25.70 -1.57 -16.50
CA LEU A 366 25.58 -2.18 -15.18
C LEU A 366 24.73 -3.45 -15.23
N ASP A 367 25.16 -4.46 -14.50
CA ASP A 367 24.40 -5.69 -14.26
C ASP A 367 23.37 -5.55 -13.14
N LYS A 368 23.54 -4.53 -12.27
CA LYS A 368 22.68 -4.20 -11.15
C LYS A 368 22.45 -2.70 -11.06
N ILE A 369 21.21 -2.27 -10.81
CA ILE A 369 20.85 -0.87 -10.52
C ILE A 369 20.00 -0.89 -9.24
N ASP A 370 20.37 -0.10 -8.24
CA ASP A 370 19.65 0.01 -6.95
C ASP A 370 19.33 -1.37 -6.33
N ASP A 371 20.35 -2.23 -6.31
CA ASP A 371 20.27 -3.62 -5.86
C ASP A 371 19.31 -4.55 -6.63
N VAL A 372 18.82 -4.13 -7.79
CA VAL A 372 18.02 -4.95 -8.72
C VAL A 372 18.89 -5.46 -9.87
N TYR A 373 18.90 -6.78 -10.08
CA TYR A 373 19.55 -7.37 -11.26
C TYR A 373 18.83 -6.94 -12.54
N ILE A 374 19.59 -6.51 -13.54
CA ILE A 374 19.07 -6.04 -14.82
C ILE A 374 19.27 -7.14 -15.86
N PRO A 375 18.21 -7.77 -16.43
CA PRO A 375 18.39 -8.76 -17.49
C PRO A 375 19.19 -8.22 -18.67
N LYS A 376 20.08 -9.02 -19.28
CA LYS A 376 20.86 -8.56 -20.45
C LYS A 376 20.14 -8.74 -21.80
N ASN A 377 19.11 -9.59 -21.85
CA ASN A 377 18.37 -9.95 -23.05
C ASN A 377 17.01 -10.59 -22.70
N LEU A 378 16.21 -10.93 -23.72
CA LEU A 378 14.88 -11.54 -23.55
C LEU A 378 14.90 -12.90 -22.82
N TYR A 379 15.93 -13.72 -23.03
CA TYR A 379 16.05 -14.99 -22.32
C TYR A 379 16.14 -14.77 -20.81
N GLU A 380 17.03 -13.87 -20.37
CA GLU A 380 17.15 -13.53 -18.95
C GLU A 380 15.90 -12.86 -18.41
N CYS A 381 15.20 -12.03 -19.21
CA CYS A 381 13.91 -11.48 -18.81
C CYS A 381 12.91 -12.57 -18.45
N ASN A 382 12.82 -13.64 -19.26
CA ASN A 382 11.93 -14.76 -18.99
C ASN A 382 12.29 -15.51 -17.71
N ILE A 383 13.59 -15.72 -17.47
CA ILE A 383 14.10 -16.38 -16.26
C ILE A 383 13.80 -15.55 -15.01
N GLU A 384 14.05 -14.24 -15.06
CA GLU A 384 13.79 -13.36 -13.91
C GLU A 384 12.29 -13.21 -13.64
N LEU A 385 11.44 -13.08 -14.66
CA LEU A 385 9.99 -13.07 -14.48
C LEU A 385 9.48 -14.38 -13.89
N ASP A 386 10.02 -15.53 -14.29
CA ASP A 386 9.62 -16.83 -13.74
C ASP A 386 10.00 -16.99 -12.25
N LYS A 387 11.09 -16.34 -11.81
CA LYS A 387 11.45 -16.28 -10.38
C LYS A 387 10.59 -15.29 -9.60
N THR A 388 10.30 -14.13 -10.20
CA THR A 388 9.61 -13.02 -9.51
C THR A 388 8.11 -13.23 -9.40
N LEU A 389 7.46 -13.78 -10.43
CA LEU A 389 6.01 -13.91 -10.47
C LEU A 389 5.52 -15.11 -9.65
N ASN A 390 4.41 -14.94 -8.93
CA ASN A 390 3.76 -16.02 -8.18
C ASN A 390 2.86 -16.88 -9.09
N PHE A 391 2.33 -17.98 -8.54
CA PHE A 391 1.49 -18.93 -9.27
C PHE A 391 0.30 -18.27 -9.98
N GLU A 392 -0.49 -17.48 -9.26
CA GLU A 392 -1.69 -16.82 -9.81
C GLU A 392 -1.33 -15.84 -10.93
N SER A 393 -0.21 -15.11 -10.78
CA SER A 393 0.24 -14.18 -11.80
C SER A 393 0.67 -14.89 -13.08
N LYS A 394 1.43 -15.99 -12.96
CA LYS A 394 1.81 -16.82 -14.12
C LYS A 394 0.58 -17.44 -14.78
N LYS A 395 -0.36 -17.95 -13.99
CA LYS A 395 -1.61 -18.54 -14.48
C LYS A 395 -2.42 -17.53 -15.31
N LYS A 396 -2.65 -16.32 -14.77
CA LYS A 396 -3.36 -15.23 -15.48
C LYS A 396 -2.67 -14.86 -16.81
N LEU A 397 -1.34 -14.74 -16.81
CA LEU A 397 -0.57 -14.45 -18.02
C LEU A 397 -0.67 -15.59 -19.05
N ALA A 398 -0.59 -16.84 -18.62
CA ALA A 398 -0.68 -18.01 -19.50
C ALA A 398 -2.08 -18.16 -20.12
N GLU A 399 -3.13 -17.87 -19.35
CA GLU A 399 -4.53 -17.95 -19.79
C GLU A 399 -4.97 -16.75 -20.63
N SER A 400 -4.23 -15.63 -20.58
CA SER A 400 -4.62 -14.43 -21.30
C SER A 400 -4.55 -14.58 -22.82
N THR A 401 -5.54 -13.96 -23.46
CA THR A 401 -5.65 -13.79 -24.91
C THR A 401 -5.13 -12.45 -25.38
N ASN A 402 -4.80 -11.51 -24.48
CA ASN A 402 -4.33 -10.17 -24.82
C ASN A 402 -3.27 -9.67 -23.83
N SER A 403 -2.02 -9.55 -24.28
CA SER A 403 -0.88 -9.07 -23.48
C SER A 403 -1.01 -7.61 -23.05
N PHE A 404 -1.77 -6.79 -23.79
CA PHE A 404 -1.86 -5.35 -23.57
C PHE A 404 -2.37 -4.98 -22.18
N GLU A 405 -3.28 -5.78 -21.62
CA GLU A 405 -3.86 -5.54 -20.29
C GLU A 405 -2.79 -5.53 -19.17
N PHE A 406 -1.67 -6.23 -19.39
CA PHE A 406 -0.57 -6.32 -18.43
C PHE A 406 0.51 -5.26 -18.65
N ASN A 407 0.50 -4.57 -19.78
CA ASN A 407 1.49 -3.55 -20.13
C ASN A 407 1.14 -2.14 -19.60
N SER A 408 -0.04 -2.00 -18.98
CA SER A 408 -0.63 -0.72 -18.54
C SER A 408 0.29 0.16 -17.68
N HIS A 409 0.15 1.48 -17.86
CA HIS A 409 0.76 2.54 -17.05
C HIS A 409 0.10 2.74 -15.68
N MET A 410 -0.95 2.00 -15.32
CA MET A 410 -1.66 2.19 -14.03
C MET A 410 -1.29 1.11 -13.00
N GLY A 411 0.01 0.83 -12.84
CA GLY A 411 0.50 -0.11 -11.81
C GLY A 411 0.54 -1.60 -12.23
N GLY A 412 0.66 -1.90 -13.53
CA GLY A 412 0.76 -3.26 -14.06
C GLY A 412 2.19 -3.82 -14.16
N LEU A 413 2.32 -5.06 -14.61
CA LEU A 413 3.61 -5.74 -14.86
C LEU A 413 4.53 -4.91 -15.76
N GLY A 414 3.99 -4.24 -16.77
CA GLY A 414 4.75 -3.37 -17.66
C GLY A 414 5.42 -2.22 -16.91
N MET A 415 4.70 -1.50 -16.05
CA MET A 415 5.27 -0.43 -15.23
C MET A 415 6.36 -0.96 -14.29
N TRP A 416 6.13 -2.12 -13.67
CA TRP A 416 7.13 -2.75 -12.80
C TRP A 416 8.42 -3.06 -13.58
N ILE A 417 8.31 -3.66 -14.77
CA ILE A 417 9.44 -3.94 -15.66
C ILE A 417 10.18 -2.63 -16.00
N ARG A 418 9.45 -1.58 -16.38
CA ARG A 418 10.06 -0.31 -16.80
C ARG A 418 10.83 0.39 -15.69
N ASN A 419 10.31 0.33 -14.47
CA ASN A 419 10.92 0.98 -13.31
C ASN A 419 12.07 0.14 -12.72
N ASN A 420 11.87 -1.17 -12.53
CA ASN A 420 12.85 -2.02 -11.85
C ASN A 420 13.99 -2.46 -12.77
N TRP A 421 13.75 -2.63 -14.07
CA TRP A 421 14.81 -2.97 -15.02
C TRP A 421 15.39 -1.76 -15.75
N GLY A 422 15.11 -0.56 -15.22
CA GLY A 422 15.75 0.70 -15.65
C GLY A 422 15.44 1.13 -17.08
N ILE A 423 14.32 0.69 -17.68
CA ILE A 423 13.93 1.11 -19.04
C ILE A 423 13.65 2.62 -19.07
N ASN A 424 13.03 3.19 -18.03
CA ASN A 424 12.75 4.62 -17.95
C ASN A 424 14.00 5.47 -17.62
N GLY A 425 15.02 4.88 -16.98
CA GLY A 425 16.16 5.60 -16.41
C GLY A 425 17.52 5.27 -17.02
N GLY A 426 17.55 4.44 -18.07
CA GLY A 426 18.76 3.87 -18.65
C GLY A 426 19.15 2.55 -18.01
N SER A 427 19.42 1.52 -18.84
CA SER A 427 19.91 0.22 -18.39
C SER A 427 20.55 -0.58 -19.55
N ARG A 428 21.29 -1.64 -19.23
CA ARG A 428 21.80 -2.56 -20.26
C ARG A 428 20.68 -3.26 -21.04
N LEU A 429 19.52 -3.46 -20.41
CA LEU A 429 18.34 -4.01 -21.08
C LEU A 429 17.75 -3.00 -22.07
N LEU A 430 17.64 -1.73 -21.67
CA LEU A 430 17.22 -0.66 -22.58
C LEU A 430 18.14 -0.61 -23.80
N LYS A 431 19.46 -0.67 -23.59
CA LYS A 431 20.44 -0.74 -24.67
C LYS A 431 20.20 -1.94 -25.59
N TYR A 432 20.00 -3.13 -25.04
CA TYR A 432 19.72 -4.35 -25.82
C TYR A 432 18.54 -4.17 -26.81
N PHE A 433 17.47 -3.49 -26.39
CA PHE A 433 16.31 -3.21 -27.23
C PHE A 433 16.56 -2.06 -28.22
N HIS A 434 17.20 -0.98 -27.78
CA HIS A 434 17.55 0.15 -28.64
C HIS A 434 18.48 -0.25 -29.78
N ASP A 435 19.45 -1.12 -29.50
CA ASP A 435 20.37 -1.67 -30.51
C ASP A 435 19.62 -2.49 -31.58
N ARG A 436 18.36 -2.87 -31.35
CA ARG A 436 17.47 -3.59 -32.29
C ARG A 436 16.33 -2.72 -32.82
N ASN A 437 16.48 -1.40 -32.71
CA ASN A 437 15.47 -0.40 -33.08
C ASN A 437 14.13 -0.49 -32.33
N ILE A 438 14.11 -1.15 -31.17
CA ILE A 438 12.91 -1.22 -30.34
C ILE A 438 12.98 -0.13 -29.30
N GLY A 439 11.90 0.64 -29.17
CA GLY A 439 11.77 1.61 -28.09
C GLY A 439 12.28 3.02 -28.36
N LYS A 440 12.67 3.36 -29.59
CA LYS A 440 13.15 4.70 -29.96
C LYS A 440 12.04 5.75 -30.18
N GLY A 441 10.75 5.37 -30.13
CA GLY A 441 9.60 6.25 -30.36
C GLY A 441 8.92 6.79 -29.10
N VAL A 442 7.86 7.59 -29.26
CA VAL A 442 7.11 8.25 -28.16
C VAL A 442 6.55 7.25 -27.13
N PHE A 443 6.14 6.05 -27.57
CA PHE A 443 5.70 4.94 -26.72
C PHE A 443 6.75 3.82 -26.62
N GLY A 444 8.01 4.21 -26.72
CA GLY A 444 9.11 3.28 -26.89
C GLY A 444 9.32 2.35 -25.70
N ASN A 445 9.30 2.90 -24.49
CA ASN A 445 9.47 2.12 -23.27
C ASN A 445 8.34 1.10 -23.06
N ASP A 446 7.11 1.47 -23.43
CA ASP A 446 5.93 0.59 -23.39
C ASP A 446 6.01 -0.52 -24.42
N SER A 447 6.58 -0.24 -25.59
CA SER A 447 6.85 -1.25 -26.62
C SER A 447 7.85 -2.30 -26.12
N ILE A 448 8.88 -1.86 -25.37
CA ILE A 448 9.87 -2.77 -24.76
C ILE A 448 9.20 -3.68 -23.73
N SER A 449 8.49 -3.11 -22.75
CA SER A 449 7.84 -3.94 -21.72
C SER A 449 6.73 -4.83 -22.28
N GLY A 450 5.99 -4.36 -23.29
CA GLY A 450 5.00 -5.18 -23.99
C GLY A 450 5.64 -6.39 -24.66
N THR A 451 6.76 -6.19 -25.36
CA THR A 451 7.53 -7.27 -25.99
C THR A 451 8.00 -8.31 -24.97
N ILE A 452 8.55 -7.85 -23.83
CA ILE A 452 8.99 -8.73 -22.75
C ILE A 452 7.82 -9.60 -22.24
N ILE A 453 6.66 -8.99 -22.00
CA ILE A 453 5.47 -9.68 -21.51
C ILE A 453 4.99 -10.71 -22.52
N GLU A 454 4.94 -10.37 -23.81
CA GLU A 454 4.52 -11.28 -24.87
C GLU A 454 5.43 -12.50 -25.00
N GLU A 455 6.75 -12.29 -24.98
CA GLU A 455 7.73 -13.37 -25.02
C GLU A 455 7.63 -14.26 -23.78
N TYR A 456 7.36 -13.67 -22.61
CA TYR A 456 7.14 -14.42 -21.38
C TYR A 456 5.84 -15.23 -21.40
N ILE A 457 4.76 -14.72 -22.01
CA ILE A 457 3.52 -15.50 -22.21
C ILE A 457 3.79 -16.71 -23.11
N LYS A 458 4.58 -16.56 -24.19
CA LYS A 458 4.99 -17.69 -25.05
C LYS A 458 5.82 -18.70 -24.25
N TRP A 459 6.74 -18.22 -23.41
CA TRP A 459 7.54 -19.04 -22.50
C TRP A 459 6.68 -19.85 -21.52
N LEU A 460 5.65 -19.25 -20.93
CA LEU A 460 4.70 -19.93 -20.05
C LEU A 460 3.87 -20.98 -20.78
N LYS A 461 3.51 -20.73 -22.05
CA LYS A 461 2.79 -21.67 -22.92
C LYS A 461 3.68 -22.81 -23.47
N GLY A 462 4.96 -22.85 -23.09
CA GLY A 462 5.88 -23.95 -23.39
C GLY A 462 6.90 -23.65 -24.50
N ASP A 463 6.78 -22.53 -25.23
CA ASP A 463 7.78 -22.14 -26.24
C ASP A 463 8.97 -21.45 -25.57
N LYS A 464 9.90 -22.27 -25.04
CA LYS A 464 11.13 -21.81 -24.38
C LYS A 464 12.15 -21.19 -25.34
N THR A 465 11.87 -21.19 -26.64
CA THR A 465 12.78 -20.72 -27.71
C THR A 465 12.24 -19.53 -28.49
N ALA A 466 11.02 -19.06 -28.20
CA ALA A 466 10.37 -17.93 -28.87
C ALA A 466 11.29 -16.70 -29.00
N TRP A 467 12.02 -16.39 -27.93
CA TRP A 467 12.95 -15.26 -27.87
C TRP A 467 14.06 -15.33 -28.95
N LYS A 468 14.53 -16.53 -29.32
CA LYS A 468 15.53 -16.70 -30.39
C LYS A 468 14.96 -16.31 -31.75
N LYS A 469 13.71 -16.71 -32.00
CA LYS A 469 12.99 -16.33 -33.21
C LYS A 469 12.78 -14.81 -33.25
N TRP A 470 12.41 -14.22 -32.11
CA TRP A 470 12.28 -12.77 -31.99
C TRP A 470 13.61 -12.05 -32.28
N GLU A 471 14.72 -12.49 -31.71
CA GLU A 471 16.05 -11.89 -31.93
C GLU A 471 16.49 -11.98 -33.40
N ARG A 472 16.18 -13.09 -34.08
CA ARG A 472 16.47 -13.23 -35.51
C ARG A 472 15.65 -12.28 -36.39
N LEU A 473 14.40 -12.00 -36.00
CA LEU A 473 13.53 -11.06 -36.71
C LEU A 473 13.85 -9.60 -36.39
N ASN A 474 14.54 -9.35 -35.28
CA ASN A 474 14.94 -8.02 -34.82
C ASN A 474 16.47 -8.03 -34.59
N PRO A 475 17.26 -8.09 -35.67
CA PRO A 475 18.71 -8.09 -35.57
C PRO A 475 19.22 -6.78 -34.97
N ILE A 476 20.44 -6.80 -34.46
CA ILE A 476 21.12 -5.58 -34.04
C ILE A 476 21.31 -4.70 -35.28
N GLU A 477 20.90 -3.45 -35.22
CA GLU A 477 21.26 -2.44 -36.21
C GLU A 477 22.78 -2.22 -36.11
N GLU A 478 23.51 -2.59 -37.16
CA GLU A 478 24.87 -2.10 -37.36
C GLU A 478 24.76 -0.58 -37.58
N ASN A 479 25.21 0.20 -36.60
CA ASN A 479 25.31 1.66 -36.71
C ASN A 479 26.46 2.07 -37.62
#